data_AF-A0A7C3P990-F1
#
_entry.id   AF-A0A7C3P990-F1
#
_cell.length_a   1.000
_cell.length_b   1.000
_cell.length_c   1.000
_cell.angle_alpha   90.00
_cell.angle_beta   90.00
_cell.angle_gamma   90.00
#
_symmetry.space_group_name_H-M   'P 1'
#
loop_
_entity.id
_entity.type
_entity.pdbx_description
1 polymer ?
#
loop_
_entity_poly.entity_id
_entity_poly.type
_entity_poly.pdbx_seq_one_letter_code
_entity_poly.pdbx_strand_id
1 'polypeptide(L)'
;MPDIFATWSDPHARHAMLVHFPIVLGLLGVVPLLGLAFYKFNCRSMACACILWFVLASIGAGLAAGAGEEAEHSAEEVMPPLTSVEEAALHEHEELGEGGWRWPLIPAVLAAFTLIPRRPVRIAAGIAAIVASLGVALWVANTAHHGGKLVYTYGVGVPSRSASLSSDQPPAPQDAGSPPPAHEEADHRED
;
A
#
# COMPACT_ATOMS: atom_id res chain seq x y z
N MET A 1 25.13 2.50 6.53
CA MET A 1 24.00 1.54 6.45
C MET A 1 22.75 2.37 6.31
N PRO A 2 21.83 2.05 5.38
CA PRO A 2 20.55 2.74 5.34
C PRO A 2 19.91 2.64 6.73
N ASP A 3 19.50 3.78 7.27
CA ASP A 3 18.96 3.85 8.62
C ASP A 3 17.58 3.19 8.60
N ILE A 4 17.49 1.97 9.13
CA ILE A 4 16.26 1.17 9.14
C ILE A 4 15.13 1.96 9.82
N PHE A 5 15.49 2.79 10.81
CA PHE A 5 14.56 3.68 11.49
C PHE A 5 13.99 4.75 10.55
N ALA A 6 14.80 5.30 9.63
CA ALA A 6 14.33 6.28 8.65
C ALA A 6 13.33 5.69 7.64
N THR A 7 13.51 4.41 7.27
CA THR A 7 12.59 3.72 6.34
C THR A 7 11.25 3.39 7.00
N TRP A 8 11.25 3.16 8.32
CA TRP A 8 10.03 2.89 9.08
C TRP A 8 9.24 4.16 9.41
N SER A 9 9.94 5.30 9.55
CA SER A 9 9.32 6.61 9.77
C SER A 9 8.72 7.22 8.51
N ASP A 10 9.17 6.83 7.32
CA ASP A 10 8.56 7.25 6.05
C ASP A 10 7.26 6.46 5.78
N PRO A 11 6.08 7.11 5.76
CA PRO A 11 4.81 6.44 5.55
C PRO A 11 4.71 5.72 4.20
N HIS A 12 5.27 6.29 3.13
CA HIS A 12 5.25 5.67 1.80
C HIS A 12 6.08 4.38 1.76
N ALA A 13 7.32 4.42 2.27
CA ALA A 13 8.15 3.22 2.36
C ALA A 13 7.50 2.14 3.25
N ARG A 14 6.88 2.54 4.36
CA ARG A 14 6.17 1.60 5.24
C ARG A 14 4.99 0.93 4.55
N HIS A 15 4.15 1.68 3.85
CA HIS A 15 3.05 1.11 3.06
C HIS A 15 3.58 0.14 2.00
N ALA A 16 4.59 0.56 1.22
CA ALA A 16 5.19 -0.26 0.17
C ALA A 16 5.78 -1.59 0.70
N MET A 17 6.33 -1.61 1.92
CA MET A 17 6.74 -2.86 2.55
C MET A 17 5.53 -3.71 2.99
N LEU A 18 4.56 -3.09 3.66
CA LEU A 18 3.43 -3.79 4.28
C LEU A 18 2.49 -4.43 3.26
N VAL A 19 2.34 -3.88 2.05
CA VAL A 19 1.49 -4.48 0.99
C VAL A 19 1.94 -5.88 0.55
N HIS A 20 3.19 -6.26 0.77
CA HIS A 20 3.69 -7.59 0.40
C HIS A 20 3.02 -8.71 1.21
N PHE A 21 2.67 -8.45 2.48
CA PHE A 21 2.01 -9.44 3.33
C PHE A 21 0.65 -9.87 2.79
N PRO A 22 -0.33 -8.96 2.56
CA PRO A 22 -1.62 -9.35 1.99
C PRO A 22 -1.49 -9.88 0.56
N ILE A 23 -0.52 -9.41 -0.24
CA ILE A 23 -0.27 -9.96 -1.58
C ILE A 23 0.12 -11.43 -1.51
N VAL A 24 1.17 -11.77 -0.76
CA VAL A 24 1.67 -13.14 -0.67
C VAL A 24 0.64 -14.05 0.01
N LEU A 25 0.09 -13.63 1.16
CA LEU A 25 -0.85 -14.45 1.90
C LEU A 25 -2.20 -14.60 1.20
N GLY A 26 -2.69 -13.56 0.51
CA GLY A 26 -3.92 -13.60 -0.28
C GLY A 26 -3.80 -14.50 -1.50
N LEU A 27 -2.73 -14.34 -2.30
CA LEU A 27 -2.50 -15.15 -3.50
C LEU A 27 -2.21 -16.62 -3.17
N LEU A 28 -1.39 -16.88 -2.15
CA LEU A 28 -1.01 -18.25 -1.78
C LEU A 28 -2.00 -18.91 -0.80
N GLY A 29 -3.05 -18.21 -0.36
CA GLY A 29 -4.03 -18.73 0.60
C GLY A 29 -4.77 -19.99 0.13
N VAL A 30 -4.81 -20.25 -1.18
CA VAL A 30 -5.38 -21.48 -1.73
C VAL A 30 -4.53 -22.73 -1.41
N VAL A 31 -3.21 -22.58 -1.27
CA VAL A 31 -2.27 -23.70 -1.06
C VAL A 31 -2.56 -24.49 0.23
N PRO A 32 -2.65 -23.87 1.43
CA PRO A 32 -2.98 -24.61 2.65
C PRO A 32 -4.39 -25.24 2.59
N LEU A 33 -5.34 -24.63 1.89
CA LEU A 33 -6.68 -25.19 1.69
C LEU A 33 -6.67 -26.42 0.79
N LEU A 34 -5.85 -26.45 -0.27
CA LEU A 34 -5.64 -27.65 -1.08
C LEU A 34 -4.98 -28.77 -0.25
N GLY A 35 -4.03 -28.41 0.62
CA GLY A 35 -3.46 -29.34 1.61
C GLY A 35 -4.54 -29.93 2.53
N LEU A 36 -5.46 -29.09 3.03
CA LEU A 36 -6.60 -29.55 3.83
C LEU A 36 -7.57 -30.44 3.03
N ALA A 37 -7.80 -30.12 1.75
CA ALA A 37 -8.64 -30.89 0.85
C ALA A 37 -8.08 -32.31 0.60
N PHE A 38 -6.75 -32.46 0.52
CA PHE A 38 -6.08 -33.77 0.41
C PHE A 38 -6.46 -34.71 1.57
N TYR A 39 -6.61 -34.16 2.79
CA TYR A 39 -7.09 -34.90 3.96
C TYR A 39 -8.63 -34.98 4.05
N LYS A 40 -9.34 -34.75 2.95
CA LYS A 40 -10.82 -34.72 2.88
C LYS A 40 -11.42 -33.78 3.93
N PHE A 41 -10.73 -32.68 4.19
CA PHE A 41 -11.05 -31.67 5.18
C PHE A 41 -11.12 -32.17 6.63
N ASN A 42 -10.60 -33.36 6.95
CA ASN A 42 -10.75 -34.00 8.27
C ASN A 42 -9.51 -33.84 9.18
N CYS A 43 -8.59 -32.92 8.86
CA CYS A 43 -7.34 -32.73 9.59
C CYS A 43 -7.40 -31.43 10.42
N ARG A 44 -7.54 -31.55 11.75
CA ARG A 44 -7.69 -30.40 12.65
C ARG A 44 -6.50 -29.45 12.62
N SER A 45 -5.28 -29.97 12.59
CA SER A 45 -4.06 -29.13 12.53
C SER A 45 -4.00 -28.33 11.23
N MET A 46 -4.33 -28.94 10.09
CA MET A 46 -4.40 -28.23 8.81
C MET A 46 -5.53 -27.20 8.77
N ALA A 47 -6.69 -27.49 9.37
CA ALA A 47 -7.78 -26.53 9.49
C ALA A 47 -7.35 -25.32 10.32
N CYS A 48 -6.71 -25.53 11.48
CA CYS A 48 -6.14 -24.44 12.29
C CYS A 48 -5.08 -23.63 11.52
N ALA A 49 -4.22 -24.29 10.74
CA ALA A 49 -3.23 -23.62 9.90
C ALA A 49 -3.89 -22.73 8.84
N CYS A 50 -4.96 -23.21 8.18
CA CYS A 50 -5.73 -22.40 7.23
C CYS A 50 -6.36 -21.18 7.90
N ILE A 51 -6.99 -21.36 9.07
CA ILE A 51 -7.60 -20.25 9.83
C ILE A 51 -6.53 -19.21 10.18
N LEU A 52 -5.40 -19.65 10.75
CA LEU A 52 -4.31 -18.75 11.12
C LEU A 52 -3.75 -18.02 9.90
N TRP A 53 -3.58 -18.69 8.78
CA TRP A 53 -3.09 -18.10 7.53
C TRP A 53 -3.95 -16.91 7.10
N PHE A 54 -5.27 -17.09 7.05
CA PHE A 54 -6.19 -16.03 6.63
C PHE A 54 -6.37 -14.93 7.66
N VAL A 55 -6.24 -15.24 8.96
CA VAL A 55 -6.20 -14.22 10.02
C VAL A 55 -4.95 -13.34 9.86
N LEU A 56 -3.79 -13.93 9.59
CA LEU A 56 -2.57 -13.17 9.32
C LEU A 56 -2.68 -12.34 8.03
N ALA A 57 -3.34 -12.88 7.00
CA ALA A 57 -3.62 -12.12 5.78
C ALA A 57 -4.51 -10.90 6.05
N SER A 58 -5.54 -11.07 6.88
CA SER A 58 -6.44 -9.99 7.32
C SER A 58 -5.69 -8.91 8.11
N ILE A 59 -4.87 -9.30 9.08
CA ILE A 59 -4.04 -8.36 9.85
C ILE A 59 -3.08 -7.61 8.94
N GLY A 60 -2.39 -8.32 8.03
CA GLY A 60 -1.46 -7.70 7.08
C GLY A 60 -2.15 -6.69 6.16
N ALA A 61 -3.35 -7.02 5.67
CA ALA A 61 -4.16 -6.09 4.88
C ALA A 61 -4.58 -4.85 5.68
N GLY A 62 -4.99 -5.01 6.96
CA GLY A 62 -5.36 -3.89 7.82
C GLY A 62 -4.18 -2.96 8.11
N LEU A 63 -3.00 -3.52 8.38
CA LEU A 63 -1.77 -2.74 8.57
C LEU A 63 -1.35 -2.01 7.30
N ALA A 64 -1.46 -2.66 6.14
CA ALA A 64 -1.15 -2.04 4.85
C ALA A 64 -2.12 -0.89 4.52
N ALA A 65 -3.41 -1.07 4.77
CA ALA A 65 -4.43 -0.03 4.57
C ALA A 65 -4.16 1.19 5.46
N GLY A 66 -3.94 0.99 6.77
CA GLY A 66 -3.65 2.11 7.68
C GLY A 66 -2.35 2.84 7.34
N ALA A 67 -1.32 2.11 6.88
CA ALA A 67 -0.09 2.75 6.39
C ALA A 67 -0.30 3.52 5.07
N GLY A 68 -1.27 3.11 4.25
CA GLY A 68 -1.63 3.79 3.00
C GLY A 68 -2.32 5.12 3.27
N GLU A 69 -3.28 5.14 4.17
CA GLU A 69 -3.99 6.36 4.62
C GLU A 69 -3.00 7.41 5.18
N GLU A 70 -2.04 6.97 6.00
CA GLU A 70 -1.00 7.87 6.53
C GLU A 70 -0.04 8.38 5.45
N ALA A 71 0.21 7.57 4.42
CA ALA A 71 1.02 7.95 3.27
C ALA A 71 0.31 8.96 2.36
N GLU A 72 -0.99 8.82 2.18
CA GLU A 72 -1.80 9.80 1.47
C GLU A 72 -1.82 11.15 2.19
N HIS A 73 -2.12 11.17 3.49
CA HIS A 73 -2.14 12.40 4.28
C HIS A 73 -0.80 13.14 4.24
N SER A 74 0.31 12.39 4.32
CA SER A 74 1.66 12.96 4.23
C SER A 74 1.99 13.47 2.83
N ALA A 75 1.42 12.86 1.79
CA ALA A 75 1.60 13.30 0.41
C ALA A 75 0.83 14.59 0.12
N GLU A 76 -0.38 14.77 0.64
CA GLU A 76 -1.15 16.01 0.46
C GLU A 76 -0.41 17.25 1.00
N GLU A 77 0.37 17.09 2.06
CA GLU A 77 1.13 18.20 2.67
C GLU A 77 2.42 18.57 1.91
N VAL A 78 3.02 17.60 1.22
CA VAL A 78 4.41 17.72 0.72
C VAL A 78 4.54 17.56 -0.80
N MET A 79 3.61 16.85 -1.45
CA MET A 79 3.66 16.60 -2.89
C MET A 79 3.03 17.73 -3.71
N PRO A 80 3.54 17.95 -4.93
CA PRO A 80 2.86 18.80 -5.90
C PRO A 80 1.45 18.25 -6.20
N PRO A 81 0.47 19.12 -6.49
CA PRO A 81 -0.92 18.73 -6.66
C PRO A 81 -1.05 17.64 -7.74
N LEU A 82 -1.79 16.58 -7.40
CA LEU A 82 -2.09 15.48 -8.31
C LEU A 82 -2.94 15.99 -9.47
N THR A 83 -2.74 15.42 -10.65
CA THR A 83 -3.69 15.61 -11.75
C THR A 83 -4.99 14.86 -11.44
N SER A 84 -6.10 15.27 -12.05
CA SER A 84 -7.41 14.62 -11.83
C SER A 84 -7.42 13.12 -12.14
N VAL A 85 -6.57 12.67 -13.07
CA VAL A 85 -6.43 11.25 -13.42
C VAL A 85 -5.68 10.47 -12.34
N GLU A 86 -4.71 11.11 -11.69
CA GLU A 86 -3.90 10.49 -10.62
C GLU A 86 -4.67 10.41 -9.32
N GLU A 87 -5.40 11.47 -8.98
CA GLU A 87 -6.32 11.50 -7.83
C GLU A 87 -7.41 10.42 -7.98
N ALA A 88 -8.03 10.30 -9.16
CA ALA A 88 -9.00 9.23 -9.41
C ALA A 88 -8.39 7.83 -9.29
N ALA A 89 -7.15 7.64 -9.76
CA ALA A 89 -6.46 6.36 -9.63
C ALA A 89 -6.05 6.06 -8.18
N LEU A 90 -5.70 7.08 -7.40
CA LEU A 90 -5.35 6.95 -5.98
C LEU A 90 -6.59 6.54 -5.20
N HIS A 91 -7.69 7.26 -5.41
CA HIS A 91 -8.98 6.97 -4.79
C HIS A 91 -9.49 5.56 -5.12
N GLU A 92 -9.36 5.11 -6.38
CA GLU A 92 -9.74 3.74 -6.76
C GLU A 92 -8.89 2.68 -6.04
N HIS A 93 -7.59 2.94 -5.82
CA HIS A 93 -6.73 2.04 -5.05
C HIS A 93 -7.09 2.05 -3.56
N GLU A 94 -7.36 3.23 -3.01
CA GLU A 94 -7.77 3.44 -1.63
C GLU A 94 -9.09 2.71 -1.35
N GLU A 95 -10.10 2.87 -2.19
CA GLU A 95 -11.41 2.21 -2.06
C GLU A 95 -11.28 0.68 -2.07
N LEU A 96 -10.35 0.14 -2.89
CA LEU A 96 -10.05 -1.30 -2.92
C LEU A 96 -9.28 -1.77 -1.67
N GLY A 97 -8.50 -0.89 -1.04
CA GLY A 97 -7.80 -1.13 0.21
C GLY A 97 -8.71 -1.00 1.43
N GLU A 98 -9.65 -0.07 1.39
CA GLU A 98 -10.58 0.26 2.46
C GLU A 98 -11.50 -0.94 2.73
N GLY A 99 -11.46 -1.44 3.97
CA GLY A 99 -12.21 -2.64 4.35
C GLY A 99 -11.72 -3.94 3.68
N GLY A 100 -10.67 -3.89 2.86
CA GLY A 100 -10.06 -5.05 2.19
C GLY A 100 -9.62 -6.14 3.16
N TRP A 101 -9.24 -5.74 4.38
CA TRP A 101 -8.87 -6.61 5.49
C TRP A 101 -9.97 -7.59 5.93
N ARG A 102 -11.25 -7.31 5.62
CA ARG A 102 -12.38 -8.19 5.96
C ARG A 102 -12.49 -9.39 5.03
N TRP A 103 -12.05 -9.28 3.78
CA TRP A 103 -12.19 -10.35 2.78
C TRP A 103 -11.51 -11.67 3.17
N PRO A 104 -10.27 -11.70 3.68
CA PRO A 104 -9.64 -12.94 4.14
C PRO A 104 -10.37 -13.62 5.30
N LEU A 105 -11.20 -12.90 6.08
CA LEU A 105 -11.95 -13.51 7.18
C LEU A 105 -13.03 -14.48 6.68
N ILE A 106 -13.53 -14.31 5.44
CA ILE A 106 -14.54 -15.21 4.86
C ILE A 106 -14.00 -16.64 4.73
N PRO A 107 -12.88 -16.91 4.01
CA PRO A 107 -12.31 -18.25 3.97
C PRO A 107 -11.81 -18.72 5.35
N ALA A 108 -11.42 -17.83 6.27
CA ALA A 108 -11.07 -18.22 7.65
C ALA A 108 -12.27 -18.84 8.39
N VAL A 109 -13.43 -18.20 8.35
CA VAL A 109 -14.67 -18.70 8.98
C VAL A 109 -15.13 -19.99 8.31
N LEU A 110 -15.08 -20.07 6.98
CA LEU A 110 -15.42 -21.29 6.25
C LEU A 110 -14.47 -22.45 6.60
N ALA A 111 -13.17 -22.17 6.73
CA ALA A 111 -12.20 -23.14 7.22
C ALA A 111 -12.52 -23.59 8.66
N ALA A 112 -12.97 -22.69 9.53
CA ALA A 112 -13.39 -23.05 10.90
C ALA A 112 -14.60 -24.02 10.90
N PHE A 113 -15.55 -23.87 9.98
CA PHE A 113 -16.66 -24.82 9.85
C PHE A 113 -16.23 -26.24 9.42
N THR A 114 -15.02 -26.41 8.89
CA THR A 114 -14.47 -27.76 8.63
C THR A 114 -14.19 -28.55 9.92
N LEU A 115 -14.12 -27.88 11.07
CA LEU A 115 -13.94 -28.52 12.38
C LEU A 115 -15.22 -29.20 12.90
N ILE A 116 -16.37 -28.95 12.27
CA ILE A 116 -17.63 -29.60 12.63
C ILE A 116 -17.56 -31.09 12.24
N PRO A 117 -17.88 -32.04 13.14
CA PRO A 117 -17.73 -33.47 12.90
C PRO A 117 -18.76 -34.06 11.90
N ARG A 118 -19.49 -33.23 11.17
CA ARG A 118 -20.47 -33.63 10.15
C ARG A 118 -19.83 -33.60 8.76
N ARG A 119 -19.57 -34.79 8.20
CA ARG A 119 -18.92 -34.97 6.89
C ARG A 119 -19.47 -34.07 5.76
N PRO A 120 -20.80 -33.99 5.50
CA PRO A 120 -21.31 -33.15 4.41
C PRO A 120 -21.05 -31.66 4.65
N VAL A 121 -21.25 -31.18 5.88
CA VAL A 121 -21.00 -29.78 6.27
C VAL A 121 -19.53 -29.44 6.06
N ARG A 122 -18.63 -30.32 6.51
CA ARG A 122 -17.19 -30.13 6.41
C ARG A 122 -16.69 -30.07 4.97
N ILE A 123 -17.19 -30.94 4.10
CA ILE A 123 -16.81 -30.92 2.67
C ILE A 123 -17.36 -29.66 1.99
N ALA A 124 -18.64 -29.32 2.23
CA ALA A 124 -19.24 -28.12 1.66
C ALA A 124 -18.51 -26.84 2.10
N ALA A 125 -18.21 -26.72 3.40
CA ALA A 125 -17.46 -25.60 3.96
C ALA A 125 -16.03 -25.52 3.40
N GLY A 126 -15.34 -26.66 3.26
CA GLY A 126 -14.01 -26.71 2.68
C GLY A 126 -13.96 -26.27 1.21
N ILE A 127 -14.92 -26.72 0.39
CA ILE A 127 -15.05 -26.28 -1.01
C ILE A 127 -15.38 -24.78 -1.06
N ALA A 128 -16.31 -24.32 -0.24
CA ALA A 128 -16.66 -22.90 -0.14
C ALA A 128 -15.44 -22.05 0.27
N ALA A 129 -14.62 -22.52 1.21
CA ALA A 129 -13.39 -21.84 1.62
C ALA A 129 -12.39 -21.72 0.47
N ILE A 130 -12.24 -22.75 -0.37
CA ILE A 130 -11.39 -22.70 -1.57
C ILE A 130 -11.90 -21.64 -2.56
N VAL A 131 -13.20 -21.64 -2.85
CA VAL A 131 -13.81 -20.65 -3.75
C VAL A 131 -13.65 -19.24 -3.19
N ALA A 132 -13.90 -19.04 -1.89
CA ALA A 132 -13.71 -17.75 -1.24
C ALA A 132 -12.24 -17.29 -1.28
N SER A 133 -11.28 -18.21 -1.08
CA SER A 133 -9.85 -17.93 -1.17
C SER A 133 -9.43 -17.48 -2.57
N LEU A 134 -9.98 -18.10 -3.63
CA LEU A 134 -9.76 -17.62 -5.00
C LEU A 134 -10.34 -16.23 -5.22
N GLY A 135 -11.49 -15.92 -4.62
CA GLY A 135 -12.05 -14.56 -4.60
C GLY A 135 -11.11 -13.55 -3.93
N VAL A 136 -10.54 -13.90 -2.77
CA VAL A 136 -9.53 -13.08 -2.08
C VAL A 136 -8.29 -12.87 -2.96
N ALA A 137 -7.79 -13.92 -3.61
CA ALA A 137 -6.65 -13.83 -4.51
C ALA A 137 -6.91 -12.87 -5.69
N LEU A 138 -8.10 -12.94 -6.30
CA LEU A 138 -8.51 -12.03 -7.37
C LEU A 138 -8.64 -10.58 -6.89
N TRP A 139 -9.25 -10.37 -5.72
CA TRP A 139 -9.36 -9.04 -5.11
C TRP A 139 -7.99 -8.43 -4.88
N VAL A 140 -7.10 -9.17 -4.22
CA VAL A 140 -5.72 -8.74 -3.91
C VAL A 140 -4.93 -8.45 -5.18
N ALA A 141 -5.08 -9.28 -6.22
CA ALA A 141 -4.44 -9.03 -7.51
C ALA A 141 -4.94 -7.74 -8.15
N ASN A 142 -6.25 -7.45 -8.05
CA ASN A 142 -6.83 -6.21 -8.54
C ASN A 142 -6.29 -5.00 -7.76
N THR A 143 -6.36 -5.02 -6.42
CA THR A 143 -5.80 -3.94 -5.57
C THR A 143 -4.33 -3.68 -5.88
N ALA A 144 -3.53 -4.74 -6.05
CA ALA A 144 -2.12 -4.64 -6.41
C ALA A 144 -1.89 -4.06 -7.81
N HIS A 145 -2.78 -4.35 -8.76
CA HIS A 145 -2.72 -3.77 -10.11
C HIS A 145 -2.92 -2.24 -10.07
N HIS A 146 -3.94 -1.75 -9.35
CA HIS A 146 -4.17 -0.31 -9.19
C HIS A 146 -3.01 0.36 -8.44
N GLY A 147 -2.50 -0.26 -7.35
CA GLY A 147 -1.33 0.24 -6.64
C GLY A 147 -0.07 0.28 -7.52
N GLY A 148 0.12 -0.72 -8.37
CA GLY A 148 1.21 -0.75 -9.35
C GLY A 148 1.11 0.37 -10.39
N LYS A 149 -0.10 0.70 -10.88
CA LYS A 149 -0.31 1.81 -11.80
C LYS A 149 0.09 3.16 -11.18
N LEU A 150 -0.24 3.38 -9.90
CA LEU A 150 0.15 4.60 -9.18
C LEU A 150 1.66 4.81 -9.21
N VAL A 151 2.42 3.78 -8.88
CA VAL A 151 3.88 3.87 -8.79
C VAL A 151 4.54 3.88 -10.18
N TYR A 152 4.19 2.93 -11.04
CA TYR A 152 4.93 2.68 -12.29
C TYR A 152 4.44 3.49 -13.49
N THR A 153 3.16 3.90 -13.50
CA THR A 153 2.60 4.69 -14.61
C THR A 153 2.55 6.17 -14.26
N TYR A 154 2.12 6.50 -13.05
CA TYR A 154 1.92 7.88 -12.62
C TYR A 154 3.06 8.42 -11.73
N GLY A 155 3.96 7.57 -11.24
CA GLY A 155 5.07 8.00 -10.39
C GLY A 155 4.63 8.54 -9.02
N VAL A 156 3.41 8.24 -8.59
CA VAL A 156 2.89 8.62 -7.26
C VAL A 156 3.66 7.83 -6.20
N GLY A 157 4.14 8.53 -5.17
CA GLY A 157 4.96 7.93 -4.11
C GLY A 157 6.42 7.65 -4.49
N VAL A 158 6.91 8.13 -5.65
CA VAL A 158 8.32 7.98 -6.06
C VAL A 158 9.09 9.29 -5.78
N PRO A 159 10.18 9.27 -4.98
CA PRO A 159 10.94 10.48 -4.62
C PRO A 159 11.45 11.30 -5.83
N SER A 160 11.73 10.62 -6.94
CA SER A 160 12.23 11.24 -8.17
C SER A 160 11.22 12.20 -8.83
N ARG A 161 9.91 11.99 -8.65
CA ARG A 161 8.87 12.87 -9.21
C ARG A 161 8.93 14.27 -8.58
N SER A 162 9.13 14.34 -7.27
CA SER A 162 9.28 15.60 -6.54
C SER A 162 10.50 16.37 -7.02
N ALA A 163 11.62 15.69 -7.27
CA ALA A 163 12.85 16.32 -7.77
C ALA A 163 12.73 16.84 -9.21
N SER A 164 12.02 16.14 -10.10
CA SER A 164 11.76 16.60 -11.47
C SER A 164 10.85 17.83 -11.54
N LEU A 165 9.83 17.91 -10.68
CA LEU A 165 8.94 19.07 -10.65
C LEU A 165 9.60 20.30 -10.03
N SER A 166 10.54 20.12 -9.09
CA SER A 166 11.35 21.22 -8.55
C SER A 166 12.38 21.77 -9.54
N SER A 167 12.76 21.01 -10.57
CA SER A 167 13.77 21.43 -11.56
C SER A 167 13.18 22.13 -12.79
N ASP A 168 11.87 22.02 -13.02
CA ASP A 168 11.14 22.74 -14.07
C ASP A 168 10.62 24.12 -13.63
N GLN A 169 10.91 24.55 -12.40
CA GLN A 169 10.58 25.91 -11.96
C GLN A 169 11.53 26.91 -12.67
N PRO A 170 11.01 27.86 -13.47
CA PRO A 170 11.86 28.85 -14.13
C PRO A 170 12.71 29.57 -13.09
N PRO A 171 14.00 29.86 -13.37
CA PRO A 171 14.84 30.59 -12.43
C PRO A 171 14.10 31.85 -12.03
N ALA A 172 13.96 32.06 -10.71
CA ALA A 172 13.42 33.29 -10.17
C ALA A 172 14.09 34.47 -10.88
N PRO A 173 13.33 35.51 -11.29
CA PRO A 173 13.93 36.67 -11.94
C PRO A 173 15.06 37.16 -11.05
N GLN A 174 16.29 37.01 -11.53
CA GLN A 174 17.45 37.58 -10.87
C GLN A 174 17.19 39.07 -10.78
N ASP A 175 17.13 39.59 -9.56
CA ASP A 175 16.99 41.02 -9.28
C ASP A 175 18.00 41.78 -10.14
N ALA A 176 17.48 42.41 -11.19
CA ALA A 176 18.26 43.21 -12.10
C ALA A 176 18.60 44.52 -11.38
N GLY A 177 19.76 44.53 -10.73
CA GLY A 177 20.47 45.75 -10.37
C GLY A 177 20.04 46.35 -9.03
N SER A 178 20.74 45.97 -7.97
CA SER A 178 21.02 46.92 -6.90
C SER A 178 21.77 48.11 -7.52
N PRO A 179 21.29 49.35 -7.36
CA PRO A 179 22.03 50.51 -7.85
C PRO A 179 23.40 50.59 -7.16
N PRO A 180 24.46 50.97 -7.89
CA PRO A 180 25.79 51.07 -7.31
C PRO A 180 25.81 52.08 -6.16
N PRO A 181 26.62 51.84 -5.11
CA PRO A 181 26.73 52.77 -3.99
C PRO A 181 27.24 54.12 -4.49
N ALA A 182 26.58 55.20 -4.07
CA ALA A 182 26.99 56.55 -4.37
C ALA A 182 28.41 56.79 -3.85
N HIS A 183 29.31 57.19 -4.75
CA HIS A 183 30.62 57.72 -4.37
C HIS A 183 30.41 59.05 -3.66
N GLU A 184 30.71 59.06 -2.37
CA GLU A 184 30.80 60.25 -1.53
C GLU A 184 32.04 61.04 -1.98
N GLU A 185 31.81 62.10 -2.77
CA GLU A 185 32.85 63.07 -3.16
C GLU A 185 33.37 63.79 -1.90
N ALA A 186 34.61 63.49 -1.54
CA ALA A 186 35.36 64.23 -0.54
C ALA A 186 35.68 65.64 -1.05
N ASP A 187 35.00 66.63 -0.48
CA ASP A 187 35.26 68.06 -0.65
C ASP A 187 36.59 68.43 0.02
N HIS A 188 37.67 68.41 -0.76
CA HIS A 188 38.90 69.12 -0.43
C HIS A 188 38.84 70.52 -1.06
N ARG A 189 38.45 71.51 -0.27
CA ARG A 189 38.75 72.93 -0.54
C ARG A 189 39.94 73.37 0.29
N GLU A 190 41.03 73.61 -0.43
CA GLU A 190 42.10 74.53 -0.05
C GLU A 190 41.55 75.96 -0.14
N ASP A 191 41.75 76.75 0.92
CA ASP A 191 42.20 78.17 0.95
C ASP A 191 41.98 78.79 2.34
#